data_AF-A0A7J7D4X5-F1
#
_entry.id   AF-A0A7J7D4X5-F1
#
_cell.length_a   1.000
_cell.length_b   1.000
_cell.length_c   1.000
_cell.angle_alpha   90.00
_cell.angle_beta   90.00
_cell.angle_gamma   90.00
#
_symmetry.space_group_name_H-M   'P 1'
#
loop_
_entity.id
_entity.type
_entity.pdbx_description
1 polymer ?
#
loop_
_entity_poly.entity_id
_entity_poly.type
_entity_poly.pdbx_seq_one_letter_code
_entity_poly.pdbx_strand_id
1 'polypeptide(L)'
;MDTSSWDGSLSKTEFDLSVRSFAEKWKRSNPDYPPWFWVSCPKKPWIPSRDVEGHFTLERIRVHESSEEDRDRVSKSGEEETTCCGKEDAIDYATLVQSSHDVHYYDLHVVYSALYWVPVLYFRVYGNDG
;
A
#
# COMPACT_ATOMS: atom_id res chain seq x y z
N MET A 1 -12.33 20.19 -15.35
CA MET A 1 -12.88 19.78 -14.04
C MET A 1 -12.17 20.65 -13.03
N ASP A 2 -12.82 21.70 -12.56
CA ASP A 2 -12.24 22.57 -11.52
C ASP A 2 -12.17 21.79 -10.21
N THR A 3 -10.96 21.49 -9.77
CA THR A 3 -10.67 20.72 -8.55
C THR A 3 -10.97 21.48 -7.25
N SER A 4 -11.44 22.73 -7.33
CA SER A 4 -11.61 23.63 -6.20
C SER A 4 -12.84 23.38 -5.31
N SER A 5 -13.73 22.45 -5.69
CA SER A 5 -14.95 22.13 -4.94
C SER A 5 -15.11 20.65 -4.55
N TRP A 6 -14.12 19.81 -4.83
CA TRP A 6 -14.19 18.39 -4.48
C TRP A 6 -14.00 18.21 -2.97
N ASP A 7 -14.99 17.61 -2.30
CA ASP A 7 -15.02 17.42 -0.84
C ASP A 7 -14.25 16.17 -0.36
N GLY A 8 -13.60 15.45 -1.28
CA GLY A 8 -12.86 14.23 -0.96
C GLY A 8 -13.73 12.98 -0.90
N SER A 9 -15.06 13.10 -1.01
CA SER A 9 -15.98 11.98 -0.92
C SER A 9 -16.08 11.18 -2.22
N LEU A 10 -16.47 9.92 -2.11
CA LEU A 10 -16.57 8.97 -3.20
C LEU A 10 -17.85 8.16 -2.97
N SER A 11 -18.72 8.05 -3.96
CA SER A 11 -19.88 7.17 -3.84
C SER A 11 -19.49 5.68 -3.92
N LYS A 12 -20.36 4.77 -3.45
CA LYS A 12 -20.11 3.32 -3.56
C LYS A 12 -19.90 2.87 -5.01
N THR A 13 -20.67 3.42 -5.95
CA THR A 13 -20.57 3.08 -7.37
C THR A 13 -19.24 3.58 -7.96
N GLU A 14 -18.84 4.81 -7.63
CA GLU A 14 -17.55 5.35 -8.06
C GLU A 14 -16.39 4.56 -7.47
N PHE A 15 -16.49 4.15 -6.20
CA PHE A 15 -15.53 3.24 -5.57
C PHE A 15 -15.44 1.93 -6.35
N ASP A 16 -16.57 1.27 -6.64
CA ASP A 16 -16.59 -0.01 -7.36
C ASP A 16 -16.01 0.08 -8.78
N LEU A 17 -16.25 1.19 -9.48
CA LEU A 17 -15.64 1.46 -10.79
C LEU A 17 -14.13 1.72 -10.65
N SER A 18 -13.75 2.52 -9.65
CA SER A 18 -12.36 2.92 -9.41
C SER A 18 -11.48 1.73 -9.06
N VAL A 19 -11.92 0.85 -8.15
CA VAL A 19 -11.13 -0.32 -7.75
C VAL A 19 -10.94 -1.31 -8.90
N ARG A 20 -11.95 -1.50 -9.76
CA ARG A 20 -11.84 -2.36 -10.95
C ARG A 20 -10.85 -1.77 -11.96
N SER A 21 -10.96 -0.47 -12.24
CA SER A 21 -10.03 0.22 -13.13
C SER A 21 -8.59 0.18 -12.59
N PHE A 22 -8.44 0.37 -11.28
CA PHE A 22 -7.16 0.26 -10.60
C PHE A 22 -6.56 -1.14 -10.70
N ALA A 23 -7.35 -2.21 -10.50
CA ALA A 23 -6.89 -3.59 -10.62
C ALA A 23 -6.30 -3.90 -12.00
N GLU A 24 -7.01 -3.49 -13.06
CA GLU A 24 -6.58 -3.69 -14.45
C GLU A 24 -5.32 -2.88 -14.77
N LYS A 25 -5.24 -1.64 -14.27
CA LYS A 25 -4.05 -0.80 -14.44
C LYS A 25 -2.85 -1.39 -13.69
N TRP A 26 -3.06 -1.84 -12.44
CA TRP A 26 -2.03 -2.49 -11.63
C TRP A 26 -1.45 -3.71 -12.34
N LYS A 27 -2.32 -4.60 -12.85
CA LYS A 27 -1.91 -5.79 -13.58
C LYS A 27 -1.02 -5.48 -14.79
N ARG A 28 -1.26 -4.35 -15.47
CA ARG A 28 -0.44 -3.91 -16.61
C ARG A 28 0.89 -3.28 -16.18
N SER A 29 0.89 -2.52 -15.10
CA SER A 29 2.05 -1.73 -14.66
C SER A 29 3.01 -2.48 -13.73
N ASN A 30 2.51 -3.49 -13.00
CA ASN A 30 3.25 -4.20 -11.95
C ASN A 30 3.15 -5.72 -12.15
N PRO A 31 3.69 -6.28 -13.25
CA PRO A 31 3.54 -7.70 -13.58
C PRO A 31 4.22 -8.63 -12.57
N ASP A 32 5.25 -8.14 -11.85
CA ASP A 32 6.01 -8.91 -10.87
C ASP A 32 5.31 -9.00 -9.50
N TYR A 33 4.24 -8.23 -9.31
CA TYR A 33 3.45 -8.21 -8.08
C TYR A 33 2.16 -9.01 -8.23
N PRO A 34 1.62 -9.55 -7.12
CA PRO A 34 0.32 -10.22 -7.19
C PRO A 34 -0.77 -9.27 -7.72
N PRO A 35 -1.83 -9.79 -8.34
CA PRO A 35 -2.96 -8.98 -8.77
C PRO A 35 -3.83 -8.61 -7.56
N TRP A 36 -4.50 -7.47 -7.66
CA TRP A 36 -5.59 -7.17 -6.75
C TRP A 36 -6.85 -7.96 -7.13
N PHE A 37 -7.59 -8.43 -6.14
CA PHE A 37 -8.85 -9.16 -6.37
C PHE A 37 -9.95 -8.81 -5.36
N TRP A 38 -11.20 -9.00 -5.78
CA TRP A 38 -12.37 -8.77 -4.95
C TRP A 38 -12.68 -9.99 -4.08
N VAL A 39 -12.87 -9.77 -2.78
CA VAL A 39 -13.31 -10.78 -1.82
C VAL A 39 -14.66 -10.37 -1.26
N SER A 40 -15.67 -11.21 -1.48
CA SER A 40 -17.00 -11.02 -0.88
C SER A 40 -16.96 -11.35 0.61
N CYS A 41 -17.54 -10.49 1.43
CA CYS A 41 -17.71 -10.76 2.85
C CYS A 41 -18.75 -11.88 3.04
N PRO A 42 -18.53 -12.82 3.99
CA PRO A 42 -19.54 -13.82 4.33
C PRO A 42 -20.83 -13.15 4.79
N LYS A 43 -21.97 -13.62 4.27
CA LYS A 43 -23.28 -13.15 4.74
C LYS A 43 -23.44 -13.55 6.20
N LYS A 44 -23.53 -12.56 7.08
CA LYS A 44 -23.82 -12.79 8.50
C LYS A 44 -25.30 -13.20 8.62
N PRO A 45 -25.64 -14.36 9.22
CA PRO A 45 -27.00 -14.88 9.23
C PRO A 45 -28.02 -13.97 9.94
N TRP A 46 -27.54 -13.06 10.80
CA TRP A 46 -28.37 -12.19 11.62
C TRP A 46 -28.48 -10.74 11.12
N ILE A 47 -27.82 -10.41 10.01
CA ILE A 47 -27.82 -9.05 9.45
C ILE A 47 -28.43 -9.11 8.06
N PRO A 48 -29.60 -8.47 7.82
CA PRO A 48 -30.14 -8.38 6.48
C PRO A 48 -29.12 -7.62 5.60
N SER A 49 -28.50 -8.33 4.65
CA SER A 49 -27.51 -7.75 3.76
C SER A 49 -28.20 -6.79 2.79
N ARG A 50 -27.90 -5.50 2.89
CA ARG A 50 -28.07 -4.57 1.78
C ARG A 50 -26.71 -4.49 1.10
N ASP A 51 -26.65 -4.95 -0.15
CA ASP A 51 -25.48 -5.02 -1.01
C ASP A 51 -24.43 -6.11 -0.70
N VAL A 52 -23.66 -6.46 -1.73
CA VAL A 52 -22.51 -7.37 -1.61
C VAL A 52 -21.40 -6.60 -0.89
N GLU A 53 -21.39 -6.71 0.43
CA GLU A 53 -20.28 -6.26 1.27
C GLU A 53 -19.03 -7.06 0.88
N GLY A 54 -17.90 -6.39 0.71
CA GLY A 54 -16.66 -7.00 0.27
C GLY A 54 -15.50 -6.02 0.32
N HIS A 55 -14.31 -6.51 0.05
CA HIS A 55 -13.10 -5.71 0.03
C HIS A 55 -12.19 -6.14 -1.11
N PHE A 56 -11.29 -5.24 -1.49
CA PHE A 56 -10.23 -5.53 -2.44
C PHE A 56 -8.98 -5.92 -1.68
N THR A 57 -8.34 -7.02 -2.07
CA THR A 57 -7.15 -7.51 -1.37
C THR A 57 -5.97 -7.67 -2.32
N LEU A 58 -4.78 -7.47 -1.78
CA LEU A 58 -3.51 -7.78 -2.38
C LEU A 58 -2.63 -8.42 -1.29
N GLU A 59 -2.33 -9.70 -1.44
CA GLU A 59 -1.73 -10.50 -0.37
C GLU A 59 -0.30 -10.90 -0.71
N ARG A 60 0.50 -11.13 0.35
CA ARG A 60 1.86 -11.69 0.27
C ARG A 60 2.82 -10.85 -0.57
N ILE A 61 2.70 -9.54 -0.53
CA ILE A 61 3.67 -8.65 -1.15
C ILE A 61 4.97 -8.74 -0.35
N ARG A 62 6.10 -8.91 -1.03
CA ARG A 62 7.42 -8.75 -0.44
C ARG A 62 7.95 -7.38 -0.83
N VAL A 63 8.24 -6.56 0.16
CA VAL A 63 8.95 -5.29 -0.07
C VAL A 63 10.42 -5.58 0.23
N HIS A 64 11.24 -5.61 -0.83
CA HIS A 64 12.68 -5.58 -0.63
C HIS A 64 13.04 -4.18 -0.13
N GLU A 65 13.80 -4.07 0.97
CA GLU A 65 14.55 -2.85 1.24
C GLU A 65 15.42 -2.60 0.01
N SER A 66 15.11 -1.55 -0.74
CA SER A 66 15.98 -1.10 -1.82
C SER A 66 17.33 -0.82 -1.18
N SER A 67 18.40 -1.48 -1.65
CA SER A 67 19.75 -1.10 -1.24
C SER A 67 19.93 0.39 -1.49
N GLU A 68 20.76 1.04 -0.66
CA GLU A 68 20.98 2.49 -0.67
C GLU A 68 21.41 3.04 -2.06
N GLU A 69 21.81 2.17 -2.98
CA GLU A 69 22.18 2.48 -4.38
C GLU A 69 21.00 2.96 -5.26
N ASP A 70 19.75 2.63 -4.93
CA ASP A 70 18.58 3.05 -5.73
C ASP A 70 18.02 4.43 -5.32
N ARG A 71 18.50 4.99 -4.19
CA ARG A 71 18.13 6.33 -3.72
C ARG A 71 18.69 7.46 -4.58
N ASP A 72 19.69 7.16 -5.41
CA ASP A 72 20.37 8.15 -6.24
C ASP A 72 19.65 8.43 -7.59
N ARG A 73 18.61 7.66 -7.91
CA ARG A 73 17.81 7.85 -9.15
C ARG A 73 16.44 8.49 -8.92
N VAL A 74 15.95 8.55 -7.68
CA VAL A 74 14.60 9.05 -7.34
C VAL A 74 14.62 10.34 -6.51
N SER A 75 15.78 10.98 -6.36
CA SER A 75 15.94 12.21 -5.56
C SER A 75 16.30 13.46 -6.39
N LYS A 76 15.80 13.56 -7.64
CA LYS A 76 15.92 14.79 -8.45
C LYS A 76 14.56 15.47 -8.68
N SER A 77 13.88 15.86 -7.61
CA SER A 77 13.11 17.12 -7.56
C SER A 77 12.70 17.42 -6.13
N GLY A 78 13.36 18.39 -5.50
CA GLY A 78 13.05 18.83 -4.15
C GLY A 78 14.29 19.37 -3.48
N GLU A 79 14.60 20.64 -3.73
CA GLU A 79 15.62 21.39 -3.02
C GLU A 79 15.23 21.49 -1.54
N GLU A 80 15.97 20.84 -0.66
CA GLU A 80 16.13 21.31 0.72
C GLU A 80 17.58 21.05 1.13
N GLU A 81 18.34 22.13 1.27
CA GLU A 81 19.73 22.09 1.69
C GLU A 81 19.84 21.54 3.12
N THR A 82 20.50 20.41 3.28
CA THR A 82 21.27 20.14 4.50
C THR A 82 22.68 19.76 4.12
N THR A 83 23.52 20.79 4.10
CA THR A 83 24.97 20.66 4.15
C THR A 83 25.35 19.81 5.36
N CYS A 84 26.06 18.70 5.12
CA CYS A 84 27.19 18.23 5.94
C CYS A 84 27.92 17.12 5.19
N CYS A 85 28.86 17.52 4.33
CA CYS A 85 29.85 16.64 3.74
C CYS A 85 30.92 16.29 4.79
N GLY A 86 31.25 15.00 4.88
CA GLY A 86 32.60 14.53 5.18
C GLY A 86 32.90 14.20 6.64
N LYS A 87 32.87 12.90 6.96
CA LYS A 87 34.05 12.12 7.38
C LYS A 87 33.69 10.64 7.46
N GLU A 88 34.57 9.83 6.90
CA GLU A 88 34.56 8.37 6.99
C GLU A 88 34.81 7.98 8.45
N ASP A 89 33.76 7.87 9.24
CA ASP A 89 33.84 7.21 10.54
C ASP A 89 33.76 5.69 10.27
N ALA A 90 34.79 4.97 10.71
CA ALA A 90 34.88 3.53 10.59
C ALA A 90 33.59 2.89 11.10
N ILE A 91 32.94 2.11 10.23
CA ILE A 91 31.68 1.43 10.53
C ILE A 91 31.89 0.53 11.75
N ASP A 92 31.39 0.96 12.89
CA ASP A 92 31.39 0.18 14.12
C ASP A 92 30.29 -0.90 14.04
N TYR A 93 30.71 -2.13 13.73
CA TYR A 93 29.83 -3.30 13.70
C TYR A 93 29.25 -3.65 15.09
N ALA A 94 29.68 -3.01 16.18
CA ALA A 94 29.10 -3.24 17.51
C ALA A 94 27.76 -2.50 17.72
N THR A 95 27.43 -1.51 16.89
CA THR A 95 26.20 -0.71 17.00
C THR A 95 25.16 -1.06 15.92
N LEU A 96 25.56 -1.80 14.88
CA LEU A 96 24.64 -2.33 13.88
C LEU A 96 23.97 -3.59 14.43
N VAL A 97 22.74 -3.44 14.94
CA VAL A 97 21.79 -4.57 14.92
C VAL A 97 21.60 -4.89 13.45
N GLN A 98 22.35 -5.89 12.97
CA GLN A 98 22.16 -6.48 11.67
C GLN A 98 20.68 -6.87 11.62
N SER A 99 19.87 -6.09 10.91
CA SER A 99 18.52 -6.52 10.60
C SER A 99 18.71 -7.88 9.94
N SER A 100 18.23 -8.92 10.61
CA SER A 100 18.09 -10.21 9.98
C SER A 100 17.47 -9.97 8.62
N HIS A 101 17.90 -10.72 7.60
CA HIS A 101 17.29 -10.72 6.27
C HIS A 101 15.85 -11.28 6.33
N ASP A 102 15.05 -10.79 7.27
CA ASP A 102 13.70 -11.23 7.57
C ASP A 102 12.82 -10.65 6.48
N VAL A 103 12.37 -11.57 5.63
CA VAL A 103 11.41 -11.30 4.58
C VAL A 103 10.09 -10.96 5.26
N HIS A 104 9.67 -9.71 5.14
CA HIS A 104 8.37 -9.25 5.58
C HIS A 104 7.36 -9.38 4.45
N TYR A 105 6.19 -9.89 4.79
CA TYR A 105 5.05 -10.01 3.90
C TYR A 105 3.98 -9.00 4.29
N TYR A 106 3.36 -8.41 3.28
CA TYR A 106 2.30 -7.44 3.43
C TYR A 106 1.03 -7.97 2.78
N ASP A 107 -0.05 -7.96 3.55
CA ASP A 107 -1.42 -8.11 3.04
C ASP A 107 -2.10 -6.73 3.13
N LEU A 108 -2.65 -6.25 2.02
CA LEU A 108 -3.32 -4.97 1.88
C LEU A 108 -4.80 -5.21 1.57
N HIS A 109 -5.69 -4.54 2.30
CA HIS A 109 -7.14 -4.63 2.09
C HIS A 109 -7.75 -3.23 1.95
N VAL A 110 -8.47 -2.98 0.86
CA VAL A 110 -9.20 -1.73 0.62
C VAL A 110 -10.70 -1.97 0.79
N VAL A 111 -11.31 -1.23 1.71
CA VAL A 111 -12.72 -1.31 2.06
C VAL A 111 -13.38 0.05 1.84
N TYR A 112 -14.61 0.08 1.34
CA TYR A 112 -15.37 1.33 1.28
C TYR A 112 -16.06 1.61 2.62
N SER A 113 -15.82 2.78 3.20
CA SER A 113 -16.53 3.22 4.39
C SER A 113 -17.74 4.07 4.04
N ALA A 114 -18.94 3.51 4.17
CA ALA A 114 -20.19 4.22 3.90
C ALA A 114 -20.49 5.35 4.89
N LEU A 115 -19.83 5.39 6.05
CA LEU A 115 -19.99 6.47 7.04
C LEU A 115 -19.22 7.74 6.66
N TYR A 116 -18.09 7.57 5.96
CA TYR A 116 -17.18 8.66 5.59
C TYR A 116 -17.10 8.86 4.08
N TRP A 117 -17.77 8.01 3.29
CA TRP A 117 -17.76 8.01 1.83
C TRP A 117 -16.36 8.00 1.24
N VAL A 118 -15.47 7.17 1.81
CA VAL A 118 -14.06 7.08 1.38
C VAL A 118 -13.57 5.64 1.37
N PRO A 119 -12.56 5.33 0.53
CA PRO A 119 -11.81 4.09 0.64
C PRO A 119 -10.93 4.10 1.90
N VAL A 120 -10.84 2.95 2.58
CA VAL A 120 -10.01 2.74 3.76
C VAL A 120 -9.06 1.59 3.49
N LEU A 121 -7.76 1.83 3.68
CA LEU A 121 -6.72 0.83 3.55
C LEU A 121 -6.40 0.23 4.93
N TYR A 122 -6.56 -1.07 5.05
CA TYR A 122 -6.00 -1.87 6.14
C TYR A 122 -4.79 -2.62 5.62
N PHE A 123 -3.79 -2.80 6.45
CA PHE A 123 -2.65 -3.63 6.11
C PHE A 123 -2.22 -4.47 7.31
N ARG A 124 -1.66 -5.63 7.01
CA ARG A 124 -1.00 -6.50 7.98
C ARG A 124 0.40 -6.82 7.48
N VAL A 125 1.36 -6.76 8.40
CA VAL A 125 2.75 -7.15 8.16
C VAL A 125 3.06 -8.35 9.02
N TYR A 126 3.73 -9.34 8.44
CA TYR A 126 4.16 -10.55 9.14
C TYR A 126 5.51 -11.03 8.61
N GLY A 127 6.30 -11.64 9.50
CA GLY A 127 7.58 -12.25 9.15
C GLY A 127 7.41 -13.62 8.48
N ASN A 128 8.52 -14.33 8.31
CA ASN A 128 8.51 -15.70 7.81
C ASN A 128 7.93 -16.72 8.83
N ASP A 129 7.86 -16.33 10.10
CA ASP A 129 7.31 -17.10 11.22
C ASP A 129 5.79 -17.05 11.35
N GLY A 130 5.14 -16.09 10.68
CA GLY A 130 3.68 -16.03 10.48
C GLY A 130 2.90 -15.17 11.46
#